data_AF-A0A1I5GDN8-F1
#
_entry.id   AF-A0A1I5GDN8-F1
#
_cell.length_a   1.000
_cell.length_b   1.000
_cell.length_c   1.000
_cell.angle_alpha   90.00
_cell.angle_beta   90.00
_cell.angle_gamma   90.00
#
_symmetry.space_group_name_H-M   'P 1'
#
loop_
_entity.id
_entity.type
_entity.pdbx_description
1 polymer ?
#
loop_
_entity_poly.entity_id
_entity_poly.type
_entity_poly.pdbx_seq_one_letter_code
_entity_poly.pdbx_strand_id
1 'polypeptide(L)'
;KDTQAKADALRDELIARTAEKEALSEEIDALRTAQDERLEDLAALGKELESQGKRLVHERERRQNETAALGNLLGQTRQQISEAQAAVKQKSDELHHEHQKRHILEALAITKGEINAALMAPFFIRRHQRAHNKLKEDLRLISASGLFEADWYVQCYPDVAQAKGGPLRHFVRYGAYELRNPGPEFDSLRYHLANPDVTAHGMAALMHYVRSGKSEGRQVFRVEQP
;
A
#
# COMPACT_ATOMS: atom_id res chain seq x y z
N LYS A 1 -0.97 88.80 68.43
CA LYS A 1 -2.06 88.27 67.57
C LYS A 1 -1.48 87.59 66.33
N ASP A 2 -0.55 88.23 65.62
CA ASP A 2 0.07 87.69 64.39
C ASP A 2 0.95 86.42 64.61
N THR A 3 1.62 86.33 65.77
CA THR A 3 2.45 85.17 66.14
C THR A 3 1.65 83.92 66.52
N GLN A 4 0.49 84.10 67.16
CA GLN A 4 -0.39 83.01 67.56
C GLN A 4 -1.06 82.38 66.32
N ALA A 5 -1.54 83.20 65.39
CA ALA A 5 -2.14 82.74 64.15
C ALA A 5 -1.16 81.94 63.27
N LYS A 6 0.13 82.35 63.23
CA LYS A 6 1.18 81.57 62.57
C LYS A 6 1.46 80.22 63.24
N ALA A 7 1.45 80.17 64.57
CA ALA A 7 1.66 78.93 65.31
C ALA A 7 0.50 77.93 65.12
N ASP A 8 -0.73 78.43 65.06
CA ASP A 8 -1.92 77.61 64.81
C ASP A 8 -1.94 77.08 63.37
N ALA A 9 -1.62 77.92 62.37
CA ALA A 9 -1.50 77.47 60.98
C ALA A 9 -0.41 76.39 60.77
N LEU A 10 0.74 76.53 61.46
CA LEU A 10 1.80 75.51 61.43
C LEU A 10 1.39 74.20 62.10
N ARG A 11 0.55 74.25 63.15
CA ARG A 11 -0.02 73.04 63.75
C ARG A 11 -0.97 72.34 62.80
N ASP A 12 -1.85 73.09 62.16
CA ASP A 12 -2.82 72.53 61.21
C ASP A 12 -2.10 71.89 60.00
N GLU A 13 -1.03 72.52 59.50
CA GLU A 13 -0.18 71.93 58.46
C GLU A 13 0.55 70.67 58.95
N LEU A 14 1.06 70.67 60.18
CA LEU A 14 1.71 69.49 60.77
C LEU A 14 0.72 68.32 60.88
N ILE A 15 -0.51 68.59 61.35
CA ILE A 15 -1.59 67.59 61.46
C ILE A 15 -1.96 67.03 60.08
N ALA A 16 -2.09 67.90 59.08
CA ALA A 16 -2.39 67.48 57.71
C ALA A 16 -1.27 66.59 57.14
N ARG A 17 0.00 66.98 57.33
CA ARG A 17 1.15 66.18 56.88
C ARG A 17 1.29 64.86 57.64
N THR A 18 0.93 64.81 58.92
CA THR A 18 0.91 63.53 59.66
C THR A 18 -0.18 62.60 59.16
N ALA A 19 -1.38 63.12 58.88
CA ALA A 19 -2.47 62.32 58.31
C ALA A 19 -2.12 61.83 56.89
N GLU A 20 -1.51 62.67 56.06
CA GLU A 20 -1.03 62.28 54.72
C GLU A 20 0.05 61.18 54.81
N LYS A 21 0.99 61.31 55.76
CA LYS A 21 2.02 60.30 55.99
C LYS A 21 1.42 58.96 56.46
N GLU A 22 0.43 59.00 57.33
CA GLU A 22 -0.29 57.80 57.81
C GLU A 22 -1.03 57.12 56.65
N ALA A 23 -1.76 57.88 55.83
CA ALA A 23 -2.45 57.35 54.64
C ALA A 23 -1.47 56.71 53.64
N LEU A 24 -0.33 57.36 53.36
CA LEU A 24 0.71 56.79 52.51
C LEU A 24 1.36 55.53 53.11
N SER A 25 1.49 55.45 54.44
CA SER A 25 1.98 54.25 55.11
C SER A 25 1.01 53.08 54.94
N GLU A 26 -0.30 53.31 55.12
CA GLU A 26 -1.33 52.30 54.89
C GLU A 26 -1.36 51.83 53.43
N GLU A 27 -1.21 52.74 52.47
CA GLU A 27 -1.14 52.40 51.04
C GLU A 27 0.10 51.54 50.73
N ILE A 28 1.27 51.89 51.28
CA ILE A 28 2.50 51.09 51.12
C ILE A 28 2.33 49.69 51.70
N ASP A 29 1.70 49.55 52.87
CA ASP A 29 1.50 48.26 53.50
C ASP A 29 0.49 47.41 52.70
N ALA A 30 -0.59 48.00 52.19
CA ALA A 30 -1.52 47.32 51.28
C ALA A 30 -0.83 46.86 49.98
N LEU A 31 0.02 47.70 49.39
CA LEU A 31 0.79 47.35 48.20
C LEU A 31 1.79 46.22 48.45
N ARG A 32 2.43 46.19 49.62
CA ARG A 32 3.32 45.09 50.03
C ARG A 32 2.57 43.78 50.17
N THR A 33 1.42 43.78 50.84
CA THR A 33 0.58 42.57 50.95
C THR A 33 0.15 42.06 49.58
N ALA A 34 -0.31 42.95 48.71
CA ALA A 34 -0.68 42.57 47.33
C ALA A 34 0.52 42.07 46.51
N GLN A 35 1.72 42.58 46.77
CA GLN A 35 2.96 42.10 46.15
C GLN A 35 3.32 40.70 46.63
N ASP A 36 3.22 40.43 47.93
CA ASP A 36 3.50 39.12 48.52
C ASP A 36 2.53 38.05 47.99
N GLU A 37 1.23 38.36 47.93
CA GLU A 37 0.21 37.48 47.33
C GLU A 37 0.55 37.16 45.85
N ARG A 38 0.93 38.16 45.06
CA ARG A 38 1.35 37.95 43.67
C ARG A 38 2.60 37.08 43.55
N LEU A 39 3.56 37.21 44.48
CA LEU A 39 4.76 36.37 44.49
C LEU A 39 4.42 34.91 44.80
N GLU A 40 3.48 34.66 45.71
CA GLU A 40 2.98 33.32 46.00
C GLU A 40 2.28 32.70 44.78
N ASP A 41 1.39 33.45 44.12
CA ASP A 41 0.71 33.01 42.89
C ASP A 41 1.71 32.65 41.78
N LEU A 42 2.73 33.50 41.57
CA LEU A 42 3.79 33.23 40.60
C LEU A 42 4.60 31.99 40.95
N ALA A 43 4.89 31.76 42.24
CA ALA A 43 5.59 30.57 42.70
C ALA A 43 4.73 29.30 42.49
N ALA A 44 3.42 29.38 42.71
CA ALA A 44 2.49 28.29 42.44
C ALA A 44 2.42 27.98 40.93
N LEU A 45 2.30 29.00 40.09
CA LEU A 45 2.29 28.86 38.63
C LEU A 45 3.60 28.24 38.11
N GLY A 46 4.74 28.65 38.69
CA GLY A 46 6.05 28.08 38.37
C GLY A 46 6.14 26.58 38.65
N LYS A 47 5.62 26.13 39.80
CA LYS A 47 5.56 24.70 40.14
C LYS A 47 4.64 23.93 39.20
N GLU A 48 3.49 24.51 38.84
CA GLU A 48 2.56 23.88 37.90
C GLU A 48 3.21 23.71 36.52
N LEU A 49 3.85 24.76 35.99
CA LEU A 49 4.58 24.70 34.71
C LEU A 49 5.71 23.68 34.74
N GLU A 50 6.46 23.57 35.85
CA GLU A 50 7.49 22.56 36.00
C GLU A 50 6.89 21.14 35.96
N SER A 51 5.75 20.94 36.64
CA SER A 51 5.04 19.65 36.63
C SER A 51 4.52 19.30 35.24
N GLN A 52 4.00 20.26 34.49
CA GLN A 52 3.54 20.10 33.11
C GLN A 52 4.71 19.78 32.18
N GLY A 53 5.83 20.48 32.33
CA GLY A 53 7.06 20.21 31.59
C GLY A 53 7.53 18.76 31.80
N LYS A 54 7.55 18.28 33.04
CA LYS A 54 7.89 16.87 33.36
C LYS A 54 6.93 15.89 32.69
N ARG A 55 5.62 16.14 32.72
CA ARG A 55 4.61 15.28 32.05
C ARG A 55 4.83 15.21 30.55
N LEU A 56 5.07 16.36 29.90
CA LEU A 56 5.30 16.44 28.46
C LEU A 56 6.57 15.70 28.03
N VAL A 57 7.64 15.76 28.84
CA VAL A 57 8.86 14.98 28.59
C VAL A 57 8.57 13.48 28.63
N HIS A 58 7.87 12.99 29.65
CA HIS A 58 7.51 11.58 29.75
C HIS A 58 6.59 11.14 28.61
N GLU A 59 5.63 11.97 28.21
CA GLU A 59 4.75 11.68 27.08
C GLU A 59 5.51 11.63 25.76
N ARG A 60 6.47 12.55 25.56
CA ARG A 60 7.35 12.55 24.39
C ARG A 60 8.19 11.28 24.32
N GLU A 61 8.82 10.88 25.43
CA GLU A 61 9.62 9.64 25.49
C GLU A 61 8.75 8.41 25.20
N ARG A 62 7.55 8.34 25.78
CA ARG A 62 6.60 7.26 25.50
C ARG A 62 6.26 7.19 24.01
N ARG A 63 5.90 8.32 23.39
CA ARG A 63 5.59 8.38 21.95
C ARG A 63 6.79 8.00 21.10
N GLN A 64 8.01 8.41 21.46
CA GLN A 64 9.22 8.02 20.77
C GLN A 64 9.43 6.50 20.82
N ASN A 65 9.25 5.88 21.98
CA ASN A 65 9.34 4.43 22.13
C ASN A 65 8.28 3.68 21.31
N GLU A 66 7.03 4.18 21.30
CA GLU A 66 5.95 3.62 20.49
C GLU A 66 6.28 3.71 18.99
N THR A 67 6.78 4.85 18.51
CA THR A 67 7.17 5.01 17.09
C THR A 67 8.33 4.10 16.70
N ALA A 68 9.32 3.92 17.58
CA ALA A 68 10.43 3.00 17.35
C ALA A 68 9.95 1.54 17.27
N ALA A 69 9.04 1.14 18.16
CA ALA A 69 8.44 -0.20 18.14
C ALA A 69 7.66 -0.46 16.85
N LEU A 70 6.84 0.51 16.41
CA LEU A 70 6.11 0.43 15.14
C LEU A 70 7.06 0.34 13.94
N GLY A 71 8.16 1.10 13.94
CA GLY A 71 9.19 1.02 12.90
C GLY A 71 9.80 -0.38 12.79
N ASN A 72 10.12 -1.01 13.92
CA ASN A 72 10.64 -2.38 13.94
C ASN A 72 9.61 -3.40 13.40
N LEU A 73 8.34 -3.28 13.81
CA LEU A 73 7.28 -4.17 13.34
C LEU A 73 7.03 -4.03 11.83
N LEU A 74 7.05 -2.81 11.30
CA LEU A 74 6.95 -2.55 9.87
C LEU A 74 8.13 -3.17 9.10
N GLY A 75 9.35 -3.07 9.65
CA GLY A 75 10.53 -3.72 9.10
C GLY A 75 10.37 -5.25 9.01
N GLN A 76 9.93 -5.89 10.10
CA GLN A 76 9.67 -7.33 10.15
C GLN A 76 8.58 -7.75 9.16
N THR A 77 7.47 -7.00 9.10
CA THR A 77 6.36 -7.30 8.19
C THR A 77 6.81 -7.18 6.73
N ARG A 78 7.60 -6.15 6.40
CA ARG A 78 8.17 -5.97 5.06
C ARG A 78 9.10 -7.13 4.67
N GLN A 79 9.91 -7.62 5.60
CA GLN A 79 10.75 -8.79 5.39
C GLN A 79 9.92 -10.04 5.15
N GLN A 80 8.90 -10.31 5.98
CA GLN A 80 8.00 -11.45 5.81
C GLN A 80 7.27 -11.43 4.46
N ILE A 81 6.80 -10.27 4.01
CA ILE A 81 6.19 -10.11 2.69
C ILE A 81 7.20 -10.44 1.59
N SER A 82 8.45 -9.95 1.70
CA SER A 82 9.50 -10.25 0.73
C SER A 82 9.82 -11.75 0.66
N GLU A 83 9.90 -12.41 1.82
CA GLU A 83 10.15 -13.86 1.91
C GLU A 83 8.98 -14.66 1.32
N ALA A 84 7.74 -14.28 1.65
CA ALA A 84 6.54 -14.90 1.09
C ALA A 84 6.47 -14.73 -0.43
N GLN A 85 6.79 -13.54 -0.96
CA GLN A 85 6.85 -13.28 -2.40
C GLN A 85 7.92 -14.13 -3.08
N ALA A 86 9.10 -14.27 -2.49
CA ALA A 86 10.16 -15.13 -3.01
C ALA A 86 9.73 -16.61 -3.03
N ALA A 87 9.10 -17.08 -1.96
CA ALA A 87 8.58 -18.45 -1.87
C ALA A 87 7.48 -18.72 -2.91
N VAL A 88 6.55 -17.78 -3.10
CA VAL A 88 5.50 -17.87 -4.13
C VAL A 88 6.12 -17.93 -5.53
N LYS A 89 7.12 -17.08 -5.80
CA LYS A 89 7.83 -17.09 -7.08
C LYS A 89 8.53 -18.42 -7.31
N GLN A 90 9.29 -18.92 -6.34
CA GLN A 90 9.94 -20.23 -6.43
C GLN A 90 8.92 -21.34 -6.69
N LYS A 91 7.80 -21.34 -5.97
CA LYS A 91 6.77 -22.38 -6.13
C LYS A 91 6.08 -22.30 -7.48
N SER A 92 5.86 -21.10 -7.99
CA SER A 92 5.41 -20.87 -9.36
C SER A 92 6.41 -21.48 -10.35
N ASP A 93 7.69 -21.17 -10.23
CA ASP A 93 8.75 -21.67 -11.13
C ASP A 93 8.84 -23.22 -11.11
N GLU A 94 8.73 -23.83 -9.92
CA GLU A 94 8.66 -25.29 -9.76
C GLU A 94 7.44 -25.90 -10.45
N LEU A 95 6.24 -25.32 -10.24
CA LEU A 95 5.02 -25.75 -10.90
C LEU A 95 5.13 -25.62 -12.41
N HIS A 96 5.76 -24.55 -12.91
CA HIS A 96 6.04 -24.34 -14.32
C HIS A 96 6.96 -25.44 -14.87
N HIS A 97 8.02 -25.80 -14.15
CA HIS A 97 8.94 -26.85 -14.55
C HIS A 97 8.27 -28.23 -14.57
N GLU A 98 7.48 -28.56 -13.55
CA GLU A 98 6.71 -29.80 -13.49
C GLU A 98 5.64 -29.86 -14.58
N HIS A 99 4.97 -28.74 -14.89
CA HIS A 99 4.02 -28.69 -16.00
C HIS A 99 4.72 -28.90 -17.36
N GLN A 100 5.89 -28.29 -17.58
CA GLN A 100 6.69 -28.54 -18.78
C GLN A 100 7.13 -30.00 -18.87
N LYS A 101 7.58 -30.58 -17.76
CA LYS A 101 8.00 -31.99 -17.68
C LYS A 101 6.83 -32.93 -17.94
N ARG A 102 5.65 -32.70 -17.35
CA ARG A 102 4.43 -33.45 -17.66
C ARG A 102 4.05 -33.33 -19.12
N HIS A 103 4.06 -32.13 -19.68
CA HIS A 103 3.71 -31.92 -21.09
C HIS A 103 4.71 -32.62 -22.04
N ILE A 104 6.00 -32.64 -21.68
CA ILE A 104 7.02 -33.41 -22.41
C ILE A 104 6.82 -34.91 -22.19
N LEU A 105 6.56 -35.37 -20.97
CA LEU A 105 6.31 -36.78 -20.66
C LEU A 105 5.01 -37.29 -21.25
N GLU A 106 3.96 -36.49 -21.42
CA GLU A 106 2.76 -36.83 -22.18
C GLU A 106 3.07 -36.90 -23.67
N ALA A 107 3.87 -35.96 -24.17
CA ALA A 107 4.39 -36.00 -25.55
C ALA A 107 5.34 -37.18 -25.79
N LEU A 108 6.03 -37.68 -24.76
CA LEU A 108 6.94 -38.82 -24.79
C LEU A 108 6.29 -40.13 -24.32
N ALA A 109 5.17 -40.15 -23.61
CA ALA A 109 4.44 -41.37 -23.24
C ALA A 109 3.80 -42.01 -24.48
N ILE A 110 3.57 -41.19 -25.50
CA ILE A 110 3.38 -41.58 -26.89
C ILE A 110 4.56 -42.48 -27.36
N THR A 111 5.80 -42.25 -26.96
CA THR A 111 6.97 -42.98 -27.47
C THR A 111 7.20 -44.39 -26.89
N LYS A 112 6.82 -44.72 -25.65
CA LYS A 112 7.03 -46.10 -25.13
C LYS A 112 5.98 -47.11 -25.61
N GLY A 113 4.78 -46.66 -25.99
CA GLY A 113 3.78 -47.49 -26.64
C GLY A 113 3.92 -47.58 -28.16
N GLU A 114 4.59 -46.61 -28.79
CA GLU A 114 4.62 -46.48 -30.25
C GLU A 114 5.88 -46.99 -30.94
N ILE A 115 6.98 -47.29 -30.24
CA ILE A 115 8.18 -47.86 -30.91
C ILE A 115 7.86 -49.22 -31.56
N ASN A 116 7.00 -50.05 -30.93
CA ASN A 116 6.54 -51.31 -31.52
C ASN A 116 5.48 -51.11 -32.64
N ALA A 117 4.75 -49.98 -32.64
CA ALA A 117 3.75 -49.67 -33.66
C ALA A 117 4.35 -48.96 -34.90
N ALA A 118 5.44 -48.20 -34.71
CA ALA A 118 6.15 -47.47 -35.75
C ALA A 118 6.86 -48.39 -36.76
N LEU A 119 7.15 -49.64 -36.38
CA LEU A 119 7.72 -50.66 -37.27
C LEU A 119 6.71 -51.23 -38.29
N MET A 120 5.41 -50.89 -38.22
CA MET A 120 4.38 -51.61 -38.98
C MET A 120 3.30 -50.78 -39.72
N ALA A 121 3.29 -49.44 -39.77
CA ALA A 121 2.26 -48.76 -40.57
C ALA A 121 2.59 -47.32 -41.06
N PRO A 122 2.33 -46.98 -42.35
CA PRO A 122 2.59 -45.66 -42.94
C PRO A 122 1.59 -44.55 -42.56
N PHE A 123 1.08 -44.52 -41.31
CA PHE A 123 -0.02 -43.62 -40.89
C PHE A 123 0.30 -42.62 -39.75
N PHE A 124 1.49 -42.67 -39.13
CA PHE A 124 1.77 -42.00 -37.85
C PHE A 124 2.57 -40.68 -37.91
N ILE A 125 2.64 -40.01 -39.07
CA ILE A 125 3.23 -38.64 -39.19
C ILE A 125 2.25 -37.53 -38.67
N ARG A 126 1.02 -37.88 -38.25
CA ARG A 126 -0.08 -36.91 -38.10
C ARG A 126 -0.27 -36.28 -36.71
N ARG A 127 0.39 -36.76 -35.64
CA ARG A 127 0.06 -36.38 -34.24
C ARG A 127 0.91 -35.24 -33.65
N HIS A 128 2.21 -35.16 -33.93
CA HIS A 128 3.06 -34.03 -33.48
C HIS A 128 2.76 -32.70 -34.20
N GLN A 129 2.09 -32.74 -35.35
CA GLN A 129 1.58 -31.55 -36.03
C GLN A 129 0.48 -30.84 -35.20
N ARG A 130 -0.33 -31.57 -34.42
CA ARG A 130 -1.55 -31.02 -33.77
C ARG A 130 -1.28 -30.04 -32.63
N ALA A 131 -0.27 -30.27 -31.78
CA ALA A 131 0.04 -29.36 -30.66
C ALA A 131 0.69 -28.05 -31.13
N HIS A 132 1.59 -28.12 -32.11
CA HIS A 132 2.14 -26.93 -32.77
C HIS A 132 1.08 -26.14 -33.56
N ASN A 133 0.09 -26.84 -34.12
CA ASN A 133 -1.05 -26.19 -34.78
C ASN A 133 -1.93 -25.44 -33.77
N LYS A 134 -2.19 -26.01 -32.58
CA LYS A 134 -3.01 -25.36 -31.54
C LYS A 134 -2.42 -24.04 -31.04
N LEU A 135 -1.11 -24.00 -30.71
CA LEU A 135 -0.48 -22.74 -30.27
C LEU A 135 -0.48 -21.68 -31.38
N LYS A 136 -0.21 -22.07 -32.64
CA LYS A 136 -0.26 -21.13 -33.77
C LYS A 136 -1.68 -20.60 -34.01
N GLU A 137 -2.68 -21.45 -33.84
CA GLU A 137 -4.09 -21.09 -33.94
C GLU A 137 -4.48 -20.12 -32.81
N ASP A 138 -4.09 -20.41 -31.57
CA ASP A 138 -4.32 -19.56 -30.40
C ASP A 138 -3.69 -18.18 -30.54
N LEU A 139 -2.45 -18.12 -31.02
CA LEU A 139 -1.77 -16.86 -31.32
C LEU A 139 -2.52 -16.07 -32.39
N ARG A 140 -3.00 -16.73 -33.45
CA ARG A 140 -3.77 -16.08 -34.52
C ARG A 140 -5.12 -15.58 -34.02
N LEU A 141 -5.85 -16.38 -33.26
CA LEU A 141 -7.17 -16.02 -32.72
C LEU A 141 -7.06 -14.82 -31.79
N ILE A 142 -6.09 -14.83 -30.87
CA ILE A 142 -5.89 -13.72 -29.93
C ILE A 142 -5.39 -12.48 -30.67
N SER A 143 -4.44 -12.62 -31.59
CA SER A 143 -3.98 -11.49 -32.40
C SER A 143 -5.10 -10.89 -33.26
N ALA A 144 -5.98 -11.72 -33.82
CA ALA A 144 -7.10 -11.27 -34.65
C ALA A 144 -8.27 -10.70 -33.82
N SER A 145 -8.31 -10.98 -32.52
CA SER A 145 -9.37 -10.47 -31.64
C SER A 145 -9.32 -8.95 -31.44
N GLY A 146 -8.15 -8.33 -31.64
CA GLY A 146 -7.92 -6.91 -31.35
C GLY A 146 -7.86 -6.56 -29.85
N LEU A 147 -7.99 -7.54 -28.95
CA LEU A 147 -7.99 -7.33 -27.50
C LEU A 147 -6.60 -7.46 -26.87
N PHE A 148 -5.62 -7.95 -27.63
CA PHE A 148 -4.24 -8.04 -27.18
C PHE A 148 -3.42 -6.88 -27.74
N GLU A 149 -2.84 -6.07 -26.86
CA GLU A 149 -2.01 -4.93 -27.21
C GLU A 149 -0.58 -5.14 -26.71
N ALA A 150 0.34 -5.42 -27.63
CA ALA A 150 1.72 -5.79 -27.31
C ALA A 150 2.47 -4.70 -26.52
N ASP A 151 2.35 -3.44 -26.93
CA ASP A 151 3.06 -2.32 -26.31
C ASP A 151 2.54 -2.04 -24.90
N TRP A 152 1.22 -2.00 -24.73
CA TRP A 152 0.57 -1.88 -23.42
C TRP A 152 0.95 -3.04 -22.50
N TYR A 153 0.95 -4.26 -23.02
CA TYR A 153 1.29 -5.46 -22.26
C TYR A 153 2.73 -5.42 -21.72
N VAL A 154 3.71 -4.98 -22.53
CA VAL A 154 5.11 -4.85 -22.08
C VAL A 154 5.28 -3.68 -21.09
N GLN A 155 4.54 -2.59 -21.26
CA GLN A 155 4.55 -1.47 -20.31
C GLN A 155 4.01 -1.87 -18.93
N CYS A 156 2.89 -2.61 -18.89
CA CYS A 156 2.30 -3.10 -17.65
C CYS A 156 3.10 -4.26 -17.03
N TYR A 157 3.80 -5.04 -17.86
CA TYR A 157 4.54 -6.23 -17.44
C TYR A 157 6.00 -6.19 -17.94
N PRO A 158 6.88 -5.39 -17.30
CA PRO A 158 8.28 -5.24 -17.74
C PRO A 158 9.08 -6.54 -17.72
N ASP A 159 8.67 -7.53 -16.92
CA ASP A 159 9.26 -8.87 -16.86
C ASP A 159 9.14 -9.63 -18.20
N VAL A 160 8.18 -9.25 -19.04
CA VAL A 160 7.94 -9.85 -20.36
C VAL A 160 8.90 -9.32 -21.42
N ALA A 161 9.57 -8.18 -21.20
CA ALA A 161 10.46 -7.57 -22.18
C ALA A 161 11.61 -8.49 -22.62
N GLN A 162 12.00 -9.45 -21.78
CA GLN A 162 13.06 -10.43 -22.05
C GLN A 162 12.53 -11.82 -22.48
N ALA A 163 11.21 -11.97 -22.62
CA ALA A 163 10.60 -13.25 -22.94
C ALA A 163 10.94 -13.73 -24.37
N LYS A 164 11.49 -14.95 -24.47
CA LYS A 164 11.81 -15.56 -25.78
C LYS A 164 10.54 -15.78 -26.61
N GLY A 165 10.44 -15.06 -27.73
CA GLY A 165 9.39 -15.19 -28.73
C GLY A 165 8.26 -14.16 -28.66
N GLY A 166 8.44 -13.08 -27.88
CA GLY A 166 7.59 -11.89 -27.91
C GLY A 166 6.39 -11.90 -26.95
N PRO A 167 5.76 -10.73 -26.72
CA PRO A 167 4.75 -10.53 -25.68
C PRO A 167 3.47 -11.34 -25.93
N LEU A 168 2.99 -11.43 -27.18
CA LEU A 168 1.82 -12.24 -27.51
C LEU A 168 2.05 -13.72 -27.20
N ARG A 169 3.23 -14.25 -27.55
CA ARG A 169 3.58 -15.65 -27.26
C ARG A 169 3.71 -15.89 -25.77
N HIS A 170 4.25 -14.92 -25.03
CA HIS A 170 4.28 -14.98 -23.58
C HIS A 170 2.86 -15.01 -23.00
N PHE A 171 1.97 -14.12 -23.45
CA PHE A 171 0.60 -14.07 -22.97
C PHE A 171 -0.15 -15.39 -23.18
N VAL A 172 -0.14 -15.94 -24.40
CA VAL A 172 -0.85 -17.20 -24.71
C VAL A 172 -0.32 -18.39 -23.90
N ARG A 173 0.99 -18.42 -23.63
CA ARG A 173 1.61 -19.54 -22.91
C ARG A 173 1.54 -19.39 -21.39
N TYR A 174 1.57 -18.17 -20.87
CA TYR A 174 1.77 -17.88 -19.45
C TYR A 174 0.78 -16.83 -18.95
N GLY A 175 0.81 -15.62 -19.52
CA GLY A 175 0.06 -14.47 -19.00
C GLY A 175 -1.44 -14.70 -18.84
N ALA A 176 -2.05 -15.46 -19.75
CA ALA A 176 -3.48 -15.76 -19.70
C ALA A 176 -3.89 -16.65 -18.52
N TYR A 177 -2.99 -17.51 -18.03
CA TYR A 177 -3.20 -18.37 -16.86
C TYR A 177 -2.76 -17.70 -15.55
N GLU A 178 -1.92 -16.68 -15.64
CA GLU A 178 -1.54 -15.80 -14.52
C GLU A 178 -2.55 -14.67 -14.27
N LEU A 179 -3.73 -14.72 -14.93
CA LEU A 179 -4.76 -13.69 -14.87
C LEU A 179 -4.28 -12.29 -15.28
N ARG A 180 -3.22 -12.20 -16.10
CA ARG A 180 -2.76 -10.92 -16.64
C ARG A 180 -3.74 -10.39 -17.68
N ASN A 181 -3.79 -9.08 -17.80
CA ASN A 181 -4.64 -8.42 -18.77
C ASN A 181 -3.92 -8.39 -20.12
N PRO A 182 -4.54 -8.83 -21.22
CA PRO A 182 -3.94 -8.79 -22.57
C PRO A 182 -3.81 -7.38 -23.15
N GLY A 183 -4.59 -6.43 -22.65
CA GLY A 183 -4.73 -5.09 -23.18
C GLY A 183 -5.72 -4.27 -22.33
N PRO A 184 -5.85 -2.96 -22.60
CA PRO A 184 -6.73 -2.07 -21.85
C PRO A 184 -8.22 -2.42 -22.00
N GLU A 185 -8.62 -3.05 -23.11
CA GLU A 185 -10.03 -3.37 -23.41
C GLU A 185 -10.49 -4.72 -22.86
N PHE A 186 -9.65 -5.42 -22.08
CA PHE A 186 -10.02 -6.72 -21.51
C PHE A 186 -9.37 -6.97 -20.14
N ASP A 187 -10.20 -6.97 -19.10
CA ASP A 187 -9.84 -7.35 -17.74
C ASP A 187 -10.10 -8.84 -17.50
N SER A 188 -9.01 -9.61 -17.41
CA SER A 188 -9.03 -11.06 -17.24
C SER A 188 -9.67 -11.48 -15.91
N LEU A 189 -9.43 -10.71 -14.84
CA LEU A 189 -9.95 -11.03 -13.51
C LEU A 189 -11.45 -10.77 -13.45
N ARG A 190 -11.91 -9.61 -13.90
CA ARG A 190 -13.34 -9.27 -13.94
C ARG A 190 -14.13 -10.22 -14.84
N TYR A 191 -13.55 -10.63 -15.97
CA TYR A 191 -14.18 -11.64 -16.81
C TYR A 191 -14.36 -12.96 -16.07
N HIS A 192 -13.36 -13.44 -15.32
CA HIS A 192 -13.48 -14.67 -14.52
C HIS A 192 -14.49 -14.56 -13.37
N LEU A 193 -14.56 -13.40 -12.72
CA LEU A 193 -15.55 -13.14 -11.66
C LEU A 193 -16.99 -13.13 -12.20
N ALA A 194 -17.19 -12.55 -13.39
CA ALA A 194 -18.48 -12.52 -14.05
C ALA A 194 -18.88 -13.86 -14.68
N ASN A 195 -17.92 -14.76 -14.93
CA ASN A 195 -18.13 -16.05 -15.58
C ASN A 195 -17.51 -17.20 -14.75
N PRO A 196 -18.10 -17.57 -13.59
CA PRO A 196 -17.55 -18.62 -12.73
C PRO A 196 -17.47 -19.99 -13.40
N ASP A 197 -18.32 -20.26 -14.40
CA ASP A 197 -18.29 -21.45 -15.23
C ASP A 197 -16.97 -21.58 -15.98
N VAL A 198 -16.43 -20.48 -16.52
CA VAL A 198 -15.15 -20.47 -17.22
C VAL A 198 -13.99 -20.76 -16.27
N THR A 199 -14.06 -20.20 -15.05
CA THR A 199 -13.09 -20.42 -13.97
C THR A 199 -13.07 -21.89 -13.54
N ALA A 200 -14.24 -22.51 -13.37
CA ALA A 200 -14.37 -23.91 -12.96
C ALA A 200 -13.77 -24.88 -13.99
N HIS A 201 -13.79 -24.54 -15.28
CA HIS A 201 -13.19 -25.35 -16.35
C HIS A 201 -11.71 -25.05 -16.59
N GLY A 202 -11.08 -24.15 -15.82
CA GLY A 202 -9.66 -23.81 -15.94
C GLY A 202 -9.27 -23.21 -17.28
N MET A 203 -10.23 -22.64 -18.03
CA MET A 203 -9.97 -22.00 -19.31
C MET A 203 -9.55 -20.55 -19.11
N ALA A 204 -8.50 -20.09 -19.79
CA ALA A 204 -8.09 -18.69 -19.71
C ALA A 204 -9.17 -17.75 -20.28
N ALA A 205 -9.46 -16.66 -19.58
CA ALA A 205 -10.54 -15.71 -19.89
C ALA A 205 -10.58 -15.26 -21.36
N LEU A 206 -9.49 -14.69 -21.87
CA LEU A 206 -9.46 -14.18 -23.25
C LEU A 206 -9.64 -15.31 -24.27
N MET A 207 -9.09 -16.49 -24.00
CA MET A 207 -9.21 -17.65 -24.89
C MET A 207 -10.66 -18.12 -24.96
N HIS A 208 -11.34 -18.20 -23.81
CA HIS A 208 -12.76 -18.51 -23.76
C HIS A 208 -13.57 -17.46 -24.52
N TYR A 209 -13.32 -16.17 -24.27
CA TYR A 209 -14.06 -15.09 -24.91
C TYR A 209 -13.94 -15.13 -26.44
N VAL A 210 -12.72 -15.29 -26.96
CA VAL A 210 -12.48 -15.30 -28.41
C VAL A 210 -13.08 -16.54 -29.08
N ARG A 211 -13.12 -17.70 -28.41
CA ARG A 211 -13.62 -18.96 -28.98
C ARG A 211 -15.13 -19.13 -28.88
N SER A 212 -15.74 -18.69 -27.77
CA SER A 212 -17.16 -18.94 -27.49
C SER A 212 -17.85 -17.75 -26.84
N GLY A 213 -17.17 -17.04 -25.91
CA GLY A 213 -17.81 -15.99 -25.12
C GLY A 213 -18.38 -14.84 -25.97
N LYS A 214 -17.72 -14.47 -27.09
CA LYS A 214 -18.23 -13.45 -28.00
C LYS A 214 -19.53 -13.87 -28.68
N SER A 215 -19.66 -15.12 -29.13
CA SER A 215 -20.90 -15.62 -29.74
C SER A 215 -21.99 -15.91 -28.71
N GLU A 216 -21.61 -16.21 -27.47
CA GLU A 216 -22.52 -16.31 -26.31
C GLU A 216 -23.02 -14.95 -25.81
N GLY A 217 -22.49 -13.84 -26.32
CA GLY A 217 -22.86 -12.50 -25.87
C GLY A 217 -22.32 -12.13 -24.49
N ARG A 218 -21.25 -12.79 -24.02
CA ARG A 218 -20.59 -12.45 -22.75
C ARG A 218 -20.01 -11.04 -22.82
N GLN A 219 -20.08 -10.32 -21.72
CA GLN A 219 -19.52 -8.97 -21.63
C GLN A 219 -18.00 -9.00 -21.42
N VAL A 220 -17.32 -8.02 -22.02
CA VAL A 220 -15.91 -7.71 -21.71
C VAL A 220 -15.84 -6.46 -20.85
N PHE A 221 -14.81 -6.41 -20.01
CA PHE A 221 -14.60 -5.31 -19.09
C PHE A 221 -13.32 -4.59 -19.48
N ARG A 222 -13.38 -3.28 -19.54
CA ARG A 222 -12.19 -2.45 -19.71
C ARG A 222 -11.40 -2.44 -18.41
N VAL A 223 -10.08 -2.48 -18.52
CA VAL A 223 -9.17 -2.32 -17.38
C VAL A 223 -9.32 -0.89 -16.88
N GLU A 224 -9.76 -0.73 -15.64
CA GLU A 224 -9.72 0.55 -14.95
C GLU A 224 -8.25 0.83 -14.64
N GLN A 225 -7.62 1.76 -15.38
CA GLN A 225 -6.27 2.19 -15.06
C GLN A 225 -6.28 2.88 -13.68
N PRO A 226 -5.31 2.60 -12.80
CA PRO A 226 -5.03 3.47 -11.66
C PRO A 226 -4.54 4.85 -12.13
#